data_AF-A0A660ZWU8-F1
#
_entry.id   AF-A0A660ZWU8-F1
#
_cell.length_a   1.000
_cell.length_b   1.000
_cell.length_c   1.000
_cell.angle_alpha   90.00
_cell.angle_beta   90.00
_cell.angle_gamma   90.00
#
_symmetry.space_group_name_H-M   'P 1'
#
loop_
_entity.id
_entity.type
_entity.pdbx_description
1 polymer ?
#
loop_
_entity_poly.entity_id
_entity_poly.type
_entity_poly.pdbx_seq_one_letter_code
_entity_poly.pdbx_strand_id
1 'polypeptide(L)'
;MGSVDCIPAFSQPEEAPVLENAQEKRAKQIQLASLPAESVTPDHLTALGWRNIGPDVGSRVSAVAGHPTKPAVFYFGNAYSGVWQSTDGGQFWENISDGFFTSGSIGAIAVSQSEPDVIYVGTGEGNMRNDVSWGDGVYKSVDAGKTWENIGLKDTRHIPRICIDPENPDLVYVAAFGHAFGPNEERGVFRSQDGGETWQKILYTSDKAGPIELVMDPSNSRILYAAMYQFERKYWTVQSGGPDSGLWKSTDGGDTWKDISGNPGLPDSVLGRIGIAVSPANPSQVWALLEAEEGRGLYGSMNGGDTWELLSTSPTIQVRPFYFSRIVAGAEPNTLWVNNIRLSKSSDGGRQFTVVGAPHDDCQDVWIDTNNPERMILGHDGGAGVSFNGGKSWSTMYNQPTAAFYRVDVDDQYPYRVYGNAQDLVGFSVPSAGKTYNG
;
A
#
# COMPACT_ATOMS: atom_id res chain seq x y z
N MET A 1 -47.79 7.80 68.82
CA MET A 1 -46.70 7.54 67.85
C MET A 1 -46.21 8.89 67.34
N GLY A 2 -45.42 9.58 68.16
CA GLY A 2 -44.56 10.69 67.71
C GLY A 2 -43.29 10.09 67.13
N SER A 3 -42.38 10.83 66.52
CA SER A 3 -42.28 12.25 66.19
C SER A 3 -41.22 12.33 65.09
N VAL A 4 -41.30 13.38 64.28
CA VAL A 4 -40.40 13.67 63.17
C VAL A 4 -38.96 13.84 63.67
N ASP A 5 -38.03 13.01 63.17
CA ASP A 5 -36.60 13.29 63.27
C ASP A 5 -36.14 13.99 61.98
N CYS A 6 -36.00 15.31 62.10
CA CYS A 6 -35.33 16.16 61.13
C CYS A 6 -33.83 15.87 61.15
N ILE A 7 -33.26 15.70 59.96
CA ILE A 7 -31.82 15.67 59.71
C ILE A 7 -31.23 17.04 60.13
N PRO A 8 -30.09 17.11 60.85
CA PRO A 8 -29.55 18.36 61.34
C PRO A 8 -29.03 19.25 60.20
N ALA A 9 -29.12 20.56 60.45
CA ALA A 9 -28.64 21.63 59.58
C ALA A 9 -27.14 21.49 59.26
N PHE A 10 -26.79 21.82 58.01
CA PHE A 10 -25.41 21.99 57.56
C PHE A 10 -24.67 22.99 58.45
N SER A 11 -23.61 22.54 59.11
CA SER A 11 -22.58 23.41 59.69
C SER A 11 -21.84 24.13 58.56
N GLN A 12 -21.52 25.40 58.79
CA GLN A 12 -20.72 26.22 57.87
C GLN A 12 -19.38 25.53 57.54
N PRO A 13 -18.85 25.69 56.31
CA PRO A 13 -17.51 25.20 56.01
C PRO A 13 -16.49 25.98 56.86
N GLU A 14 -15.63 25.26 57.59
CA GLU A 14 -14.42 25.82 58.16
C GLU A 14 -13.56 26.39 57.03
N GLU A 15 -12.98 27.57 57.25
CA GLU A 15 -12.05 28.22 56.34
C GLU A 15 -10.89 27.27 56.00
N ALA A 16 -10.73 26.97 54.73
CA ALA A 16 -9.58 26.26 54.22
C ALA A 16 -8.29 27.06 54.55
N PRO A 17 -7.20 26.39 54.95
CA PRO A 17 -5.94 27.07 55.19
C PRO A 17 -5.49 27.78 53.90
N VAL A 18 -5.07 29.03 54.05
CA VAL A 18 -4.51 29.86 52.99
C VAL A 18 -3.44 29.05 52.24
N LEU A 19 -3.67 28.82 50.95
CA LEU A 19 -2.71 28.23 50.03
C LEU A 19 -1.50 29.15 49.93
N GLU A 20 -0.50 28.91 50.77
CA GLU A 20 0.84 29.44 50.57
C GLU A 20 1.36 28.88 49.25
N ASN A 21 1.68 29.80 48.34
CA ASN A 21 1.86 29.64 46.90
C ASN A 21 2.58 28.35 46.47
N ALA A 22 1.85 27.46 45.77
CA ALA A 22 2.45 26.37 44.99
C ALA A 22 3.46 26.89 43.94
N GLN A 23 3.37 28.17 43.55
CA GLN A 23 4.36 28.86 42.72
C GLN A 23 5.71 29.08 43.43
N GLU A 24 5.75 29.27 44.75
CA GLU A 24 7.02 29.46 45.50
C GLU A 24 7.73 28.13 45.77
N LYS A 25 6.98 27.03 45.94
CA LYS A 25 7.58 25.68 45.95
C LYS A 25 8.16 25.31 44.57
N ARG A 26 7.51 25.72 43.48
CA ARG A 26 8.03 25.55 42.10
C ARG A 26 9.30 26.36 41.86
N ALA A 27 9.43 27.55 42.47
CA ALA A 27 10.61 28.39 42.37
C ALA A 27 11.82 27.89 43.18
N LYS A 28 11.62 27.15 44.28
CA LYS A 28 12.71 26.65 45.14
C LYS A 28 13.28 25.29 44.74
N GLN A 29 12.59 24.51 43.90
CA GLN A 29 13.07 23.20 43.45
C GLN A 29 13.81 23.26 42.10
N ILE A 30 13.75 24.40 41.40
CA ILE A 30 14.57 24.72 40.22
C ILE A 30 15.68 25.69 40.66
N GLN A 31 16.52 25.24 41.58
CA GLN A 31 17.90 25.72 41.65
C GLN A 31 18.81 24.60 41.13
N LEU A 32 18.47 24.06 39.95
CA LEU A 32 19.51 23.55 39.08
C LEU A 32 20.45 24.73 38.86
N ALA A 33 21.72 24.56 39.22
CA ALA A 33 22.77 25.45 38.78
C ALA A 33 22.49 25.82 37.32
N SER A 34 22.37 27.10 37.02
CA SER A 34 22.34 27.59 35.65
C SER A 34 23.71 27.28 35.05
N LEU A 35 23.89 26.03 34.66
CA LEU A 35 24.84 25.67 33.64
C LEU A 35 24.51 26.61 32.47
N PRO A 36 25.49 27.34 31.93
CA PRO A 36 25.24 28.10 30.72
C PRO A 36 24.55 27.15 29.75
N ALA A 37 23.45 27.59 29.13
CA ALA A 37 22.82 26.82 28.07
C ALA A 37 23.91 26.58 27.02
N GLU A 38 24.51 25.38 27.07
CA GLU A 38 25.54 25.01 26.12
C GLU A 38 24.83 25.02 24.78
N SER A 39 25.23 25.92 23.90
CA SER A 39 24.58 26.07 22.61
C SER A 39 24.72 24.73 21.90
N VAL A 40 23.61 24.01 21.73
CA VAL A 40 23.57 22.80 20.91
C VAL A 40 24.01 23.22 19.50
N THR A 41 25.20 22.80 19.10
CA THR A 41 25.72 23.05 17.75
C THR A 41 25.23 21.96 16.81
N PRO A 42 25.24 22.19 15.48
CA PRO A 42 24.99 21.12 14.52
C PRO A 42 25.87 19.90 14.74
N ASP A 43 27.14 20.10 15.13
CA ASP A 43 28.07 19.01 15.41
C ASP A 43 27.60 18.11 16.58
N HIS A 44 26.98 18.69 17.62
CA HIS A 44 26.36 17.90 18.70
C HIS A 44 25.19 17.06 18.20
N LEU A 45 24.42 17.55 17.22
CA LEU A 45 23.33 16.79 16.62
C LEU A 45 23.84 15.66 15.73
N THR A 46 25.02 15.80 15.11
CA THR A 46 25.62 14.72 14.30
C THR A 46 26.10 13.52 15.13
N ALA A 47 26.30 13.70 16.44
CA ALA A 47 26.64 12.61 17.36
C ALA A 47 25.41 11.79 17.81
N LEU A 48 24.19 12.27 17.53
CA LEU A 48 22.95 11.58 17.89
C LEU A 48 22.55 10.55 16.82
N GLY A 49 22.23 9.34 17.25
CA GLY A 49 21.64 8.31 16.41
C GLY A 49 20.12 8.32 16.51
N TRP A 50 19.45 8.11 15.37
CA TRP A 50 18.02 7.81 15.37
C TRP A 50 17.78 6.45 16.03
N ARG A 51 16.73 6.37 16.85
CA ARG A 51 16.25 5.10 17.40
C ARG A 51 14.73 5.07 17.33
N ASN A 52 14.18 3.88 17.08
CA ASN A 52 12.75 3.67 17.24
C ASN A 52 12.41 3.59 18.74
N ILE A 53 11.39 4.33 19.17
CA ILE A 53 10.90 4.35 20.56
C ILE A 53 9.53 3.68 20.73
N GLY A 54 9.04 3.07 19.65
CA GLY A 54 7.72 2.49 19.52
C GLY A 54 6.62 3.53 19.32
N PRO A 55 5.37 3.05 19.21
CA PRO A 55 4.98 1.64 19.17
C PRO A 55 5.27 0.99 17.80
N ASP A 56 5.42 -0.34 17.80
CA ASP A 56 5.54 -1.12 16.57
C ASP A 56 4.13 -1.44 16.05
N VAL A 57 3.54 -0.52 15.29
CA VAL A 57 2.25 -0.74 14.64
C VAL A 57 2.30 -0.37 13.17
N GLY A 58 1.72 -1.24 12.35
CA GLY A 58 1.65 -1.06 10.91
C GLY A 58 0.90 0.20 10.50
N SER A 59 1.17 0.65 9.27
CA SER A 59 0.43 1.69 8.57
C SER A 59 0.19 1.28 7.12
N ARG A 60 -0.27 2.21 6.27
CA ARG A 60 -0.66 1.92 4.88
C ARG A 60 0.38 1.15 4.09
N VAL A 61 0.06 -0.11 3.80
CA VAL A 61 0.79 -0.98 2.87
C VAL A 61 0.08 -0.97 1.53
N SER A 62 0.81 -0.60 0.48
CA SER A 62 0.33 -0.40 -0.89
C SER A 62 0.76 -1.50 -1.85
N ALA A 63 1.82 -2.24 -1.50
CA ALA A 63 2.36 -3.33 -2.32
C ALA A 63 2.76 -4.51 -1.44
N VAL A 64 2.50 -5.73 -1.89
CA VAL A 64 2.96 -6.96 -1.22
C VAL A 64 3.46 -7.99 -2.22
N ALA A 65 4.39 -8.83 -1.79
CA ALA A 65 4.87 -9.96 -2.58
C ALA A 65 5.29 -11.12 -1.67
N GLY A 66 5.16 -12.35 -2.17
CA GLY A 66 5.72 -13.54 -1.54
C GLY A 66 6.88 -14.11 -2.35
N HIS A 67 7.86 -14.69 -1.67
CA HIS A 67 8.90 -15.45 -2.34
C HIS A 67 8.28 -16.71 -2.97
N PRO A 68 8.63 -17.09 -4.22
CA PRO A 68 7.99 -18.21 -4.90
C PRO A 68 8.29 -19.57 -4.25
N THR A 69 9.54 -19.81 -3.82
CA THR A 69 9.98 -21.11 -3.30
C THR A 69 10.26 -21.16 -1.79
N LYS A 70 10.47 -20.02 -1.10
CA LYS A 70 10.71 -19.97 0.35
C LYS A 70 9.40 -19.59 1.06
N PRO A 71 8.71 -20.54 1.72
CA PRO A 71 7.33 -20.33 2.18
C PRO A 71 7.19 -19.32 3.32
N ALA A 72 8.26 -19.00 4.05
CA ALA A 72 8.22 -18.03 5.14
C ALA A 72 8.68 -16.63 4.73
N VAL A 73 9.08 -16.44 3.47
CA VAL A 73 9.65 -15.17 3.00
C VAL A 73 8.58 -14.34 2.29
N PHE A 74 8.35 -13.14 2.83
CA PHE A 74 7.38 -12.18 2.31
C PHE A 74 7.95 -10.77 2.34
N TYR A 75 7.38 -9.91 1.51
CA TYR A 75 7.74 -8.52 1.39
C TYR A 75 6.50 -7.64 1.43
N PHE A 76 6.61 -6.49 2.06
CA PHE A 76 5.63 -5.42 1.90
C PHE A 76 6.30 -4.09 1.60
N GLY A 77 5.60 -3.27 0.82
CA GLY A 77 5.96 -1.90 0.51
C GLY A 77 4.98 -0.98 1.21
N ASN A 78 5.52 -0.09 2.04
CA ASN A 78 4.73 0.89 2.76
C ASN A 78 4.57 2.18 1.94
N ALA A 79 3.48 2.91 2.17
CA ALA A 79 3.22 4.19 1.51
C ALA A 79 4.23 5.29 1.87
N TYR A 80 4.94 5.13 3.00
CA TYR A 80 5.81 6.16 3.59
C TYR A 80 7.16 5.66 4.13
N SER A 81 7.34 4.35 4.34
CA SER A 81 8.50 3.79 5.08
C SER A 81 9.21 2.63 4.37
N GLY A 82 9.21 2.64 3.03
CA GLY A 82 10.07 1.78 2.23
C GLY A 82 9.61 0.32 2.18
N VAL A 83 10.58 -0.58 1.98
CA VAL A 83 10.37 -2.02 1.78
C VAL A 83 10.79 -2.79 3.02
N TRP A 84 9.92 -3.71 3.43
CA TRP A 84 10.14 -4.56 4.58
C TRP A 84 10.09 -6.03 4.17
N GLN A 85 10.95 -6.85 4.78
CA GLN A 85 11.02 -8.29 4.58
C GLN A 85 10.74 -9.03 5.88
N SER A 86 10.02 -10.13 5.77
CA SER A 86 9.93 -11.15 6.81
C SER A 86 10.48 -12.45 6.27
N THR A 87 11.23 -13.19 7.08
CA THR A 87 11.72 -14.54 6.77
C THR A 87 11.13 -15.62 7.66
N ASP A 88 10.17 -15.26 8.52
CA ASP A 88 9.56 -16.12 9.54
C ASP A 88 8.02 -16.14 9.48
N GLY A 89 7.46 -15.75 8.32
CA GLY A 89 6.01 -15.79 8.09
C GLY A 89 5.25 -14.65 8.76
N GLY A 90 5.87 -13.47 8.84
CA GLY A 90 5.24 -12.23 9.33
C GLY A 90 5.31 -12.04 10.85
N GLN A 91 6.19 -12.77 11.56
CA GLN A 91 6.41 -12.56 12.99
C GLN A 91 7.41 -11.42 13.25
N PHE A 92 8.44 -11.32 12.41
CA PHE A 92 9.41 -10.24 12.40
C PHE A 92 9.52 -9.61 11.02
N TRP A 93 9.73 -8.28 11.00
CA TRP A 93 9.89 -7.49 9.79
C TRP A 93 11.14 -6.61 9.90
N GLU A 94 12.01 -6.70 8.89
CA GLU A 94 13.22 -5.90 8.76
C GLU A 94 13.06 -4.92 7.59
N ASN A 95 13.45 -3.66 7.78
CA ASN A 95 13.53 -2.72 6.66
C ASN A 95 14.76 -3.06 5.82
N ILE A 96 14.55 -3.27 4.53
CA ILE A 96 15.60 -3.65 3.59
C ILE A 96 15.89 -2.55 2.55
N SER A 97 15.30 -1.38 2.67
CA SER A 97 15.43 -0.26 1.73
C SER A 97 16.23 0.94 2.29
N ASP A 98 16.28 1.08 3.61
CA ASP A 98 16.93 2.21 4.29
C ASP A 98 18.42 2.25 3.95
N GLY A 99 18.94 3.45 3.71
CA GLY A 99 20.31 3.68 3.24
C GLY A 99 20.50 3.53 1.72
N PHE A 100 19.51 2.99 1.00
CA PHE A 100 19.54 2.86 -0.46
C PHE A 100 18.50 3.75 -1.16
N PHE A 101 17.27 3.79 -0.65
CA PHE A 101 16.15 4.48 -1.29
C PHE A 101 16.13 5.96 -0.91
N THR A 102 15.76 6.83 -1.85
CA THR A 102 15.54 8.27 -1.56
C THR A 102 14.09 8.64 -1.30
N SER A 103 13.15 7.75 -1.64
CA SER A 103 11.73 7.86 -1.29
C SER A 103 11.26 6.64 -0.48
N GLY A 104 10.47 6.89 0.55
CA GLY A 104 9.81 5.85 1.34
C GLY A 104 8.48 5.38 0.75
N SER A 105 7.99 5.98 -0.33
CA SER A 105 6.72 5.57 -0.94
C SER A 105 6.92 4.43 -1.91
N ILE A 106 6.26 3.30 -1.67
CA ILE A 106 6.35 2.11 -2.53
C ILE A 106 5.03 1.91 -3.27
N GLY A 107 5.08 1.64 -4.57
CA GLY A 107 3.90 1.35 -5.39
C GLY A 107 3.83 -0.07 -5.91
N ALA A 108 4.97 -0.74 -6.09
CA ALA A 108 5.03 -2.11 -6.56
C ALA A 108 6.24 -2.86 -6.00
N ILE A 109 6.08 -4.15 -5.74
CA ILE A 109 7.16 -5.09 -5.46
C ILE A 109 6.93 -6.30 -6.36
N ALA A 110 7.94 -6.68 -7.14
CA ALA A 110 7.92 -7.88 -7.95
C ALA A 110 9.16 -8.73 -7.65
N VAL A 111 8.93 -10.00 -7.31
CA VAL A 111 9.99 -10.99 -7.06
C VAL A 111 10.03 -11.92 -8.26
N SER A 112 11.21 -12.12 -8.84
CA SER A 112 11.36 -13.02 -9.99
C SER A 112 11.01 -14.46 -9.63
N GLN A 113 10.32 -15.14 -10.54
CA GLN A 113 9.92 -16.54 -10.36
C GLN A 113 11.10 -17.49 -10.61
N SER A 114 11.87 -17.23 -11.68
CA SER A 114 13.02 -18.05 -12.06
C SER A 114 14.26 -17.78 -11.20
N GLU A 115 14.46 -16.54 -10.74
CA GLU A 115 15.61 -16.12 -9.94
C GLU A 115 15.18 -15.24 -8.75
N PRO A 116 14.69 -15.83 -7.64
CA PRO A 116 14.02 -15.08 -6.57
C PRO A 116 14.89 -14.10 -5.75
N ASP A 117 16.21 -14.11 -5.97
CA ASP A 117 17.11 -13.09 -5.42
C ASP A 117 17.02 -11.77 -6.21
N VAL A 118 16.47 -11.80 -7.43
CA VAL A 118 16.14 -10.62 -8.24
C VAL A 118 14.78 -10.06 -7.82
N ILE A 119 14.79 -8.83 -7.32
CA ILE A 119 13.61 -8.10 -6.88
C ILE A 119 13.60 -6.72 -7.54
N TYR A 120 12.46 -6.35 -8.11
CA TYR A 120 12.21 -5.00 -8.61
C TYR A 120 11.20 -4.29 -7.72
N VAL A 121 11.46 -3.03 -7.41
CA VAL A 121 10.60 -2.19 -6.60
C VAL A 121 10.32 -0.89 -7.33
N GLY A 122 9.04 -0.60 -7.54
CA GLY A 122 8.58 0.68 -8.07
C GLY A 122 8.23 1.61 -6.93
N THR A 123 8.81 2.80 -6.92
CA THR A 123 8.50 3.81 -5.91
C THR A 123 7.30 4.69 -6.33
N GLY A 124 6.62 5.26 -5.34
CA GLY A 124 5.41 6.06 -5.47
C GLY A 124 4.16 5.21 -5.61
N GLU A 125 3.30 5.25 -4.58
CA GLU A 125 2.10 4.42 -4.56
C GLU A 125 1.07 4.81 -5.64
N GLY A 126 0.29 3.81 -6.09
CA GLY A 126 -0.82 3.97 -7.04
C GLY A 126 -2.14 4.42 -6.40
N ASN A 127 -2.12 4.82 -5.13
CA ASN A 127 -3.29 5.24 -4.38
C ASN A 127 -3.31 6.76 -4.31
N MET A 128 -3.78 7.43 -5.37
CA MET A 128 -3.66 8.89 -5.55
C MET A 128 -4.60 9.69 -4.64
N ARG A 129 -4.51 9.47 -3.33
CA ARG A 129 -5.15 10.23 -2.26
C ARG A 129 -4.41 11.57 -2.04
N ASN A 130 -4.92 12.44 -1.17
CA ASN A 130 -4.39 13.80 -0.98
C ASN A 130 -3.04 13.82 -0.26
N ASP A 131 -2.74 12.74 0.43
CA ASP A 131 -1.53 12.42 1.17
C ASP A 131 -0.57 11.52 0.37
N VAL A 132 -0.87 11.27 -0.92
CA VAL A 132 0.00 10.45 -1.78
C VAL A 132 1.39 11.06 -1.88
N SER A 133 2.40 10.24 -1.63
CA SER A 133 3.80 10.62 -1.80
C SER A 133 4.33 10.11 -3.15
N TRP A 134 5.25 10.85 -3.76
CA TRP A 134 5.89 10.42 -5.00
C TRP A 134 7.14 9.57 -4.72
N GLY A 135 7.45 8.72 -5.68
CA GLY A 135 8.69 7.99 -5.80
C GLY A 135 9.73 8.70 -6.68
N ASP A 136 10.84 8.02 -6.87
CA ASP A 136 12.02 8.42 -7.63
C ASP A 136 12.50 7.32 -8.58
N GLY A 137 11.60 6.45 -9.03
CA GLY A 137 11.84 5.46 -10.08
C GLY A 137 11.83 4.01 -9.61
N VAL A 138 12.55 3.16 -10.35
CA VAL A 138 12.64 1.71 -10.08
C VAL A 138 13.95 1.39 -9.41
N TYR A 139 13.88 0.54 -8.38
CA TYR A 139 15.05 -0.07 -7.74
C TYR A 139 15.11 -1.56 -8.06
N LYS A 140 16.32 -2.08 -8.26
CA LYS A 140 16.60 -3.51 -8.40
C LYS A 140 17.54 -3.98 -7.32
N SER A 141 17.26 -5.16 -6.79
CA SER A 141 18.19 -5.98 -6.02
C SER A 141 18.47 -7.27 -6.78
N VAL A 142 19.67 -7.79 -6.65
CA VAL A 142 20.10 -9.10 -7.18
C VAL A 142 20.59 -10.04 -6.07
N ASP A 143 20.35 -9.68 -4.81
CA ASP A 143 20.82 -10.39 -3.62
C ASP A 143 19.73 -10.53 -2.54
N ALA A 144 18.48 -10.62 -3.00
CA ALA A 144 17.27 -10.75 -2.18
C ALA A 144 17.01 -9.56 -1.24
N GLY A 145 17.37 -8.36 -1.69
CA GLY A 145 17.09 -7.10 -1.02
C GLY A 145 18.18 -6.62 -0.05
N LYS A 146 19.37 -7.22 -0.06
CA LYS A 146 20.49 -6.76 0.81
C LYS A 146 21.12 -5.49 0.27
N THR A 147 21.18 -5.35 -1.05
CA THR A 147 21.63 -4.15 -1.74
C THR A 147 20.66 -3.79 -2.87
N TRP A 148 20.61 -2.49 -3.18
CA TRP A 148 19.72 -1.95 -4.19
C TRP A 148 20.42 -0.92 -5.07
N GLU A 149 20.00 -0.88 -6.33
CA GLU A 149 20.39 0.14 -7.31
C GLU A 149 19.15 0.78 -7.93
N ASN A 150 19.14 2.11 -8.06
CA ASN A 150 18.11 2.83 -8.82
C ASN A 150 18.42 2.73 -10.32
N ILE A 151 17.59 1.98 -11.04
CA ILE A 151 17.79 1.64 -12.46
C ILE A 151 16.99 2.56 -13.41
N GLY A 152 16.56 3.74 -12.95
CA GLY A 152 15.95 4.76 -13.80
C GLY A 152 14.45 4.95 -13.60
N LEU A 153 13.79 5.54 -14.61
CA LEU A 153 12.40 6.02 -14.56
C LEU A 153 12.14 7.06 -13.44
N LYS A 154 13.15 7.89 -13.14
CA LYS A 154 13.18 8.74 -11.94
C LYS A 154 12.06 9.78 -11.83
N ASP A 155 11.59 10.33 -12.94
CA ASP A 155 10.52 11.34 -12.94
C ASP A 155 9.12 10.75 -13.16
N THR A 156 8.98 9.42 -13.21
CA THR A 156 7.66 8.77 -13.35
C THR A 156 6.78 8.94 -12.10
N ARG A 157 7.38 9.19 -10.93
CA ARG A 157 6.77 9.48 -9.63
C ARG A 157 5.83 8.44 -9.02
N HIS A 158 5.07 7.68 -9.81
CA HIS A 158 4.11 6.70 -9.32
C HIS A 158 4.20 5.45 -10.18
N ILE A 159 4.64 4.34 -9.58
CA ILE A 159 4.80 3.05 -10.25
C ILE A 159 3.90 2.02 -9.56
N PRO A 160 2.63 1.91 -9.97
CA PRO A 160 1.68 0.98 -9.34
C PRO A 160 1.94 -0.49 -9.65
N ARG A 161 2.57 -0.85 -10.78
CA ARG A 161 2.78 -2.27 -11.16
C ARG A 161 4.13 -2.51 -11.81
N ILE A 162 4.67 -3.68 -11.52
CA ILE A 162 5.82 -4.27 -12.21
C ILE A 162 5.46 -5.72 -12.53
N CYS A 163 5.74 -6.16 -13.76
CA CYS A 163 5.64 -7.56 -14.17
C CYS A 163 7.00 -8.04 -14.63
N ILE A 164 7.43 -9.19 -14.15
CA ILE A 164 8.67 -9.86 -14.57
C ILE A 164 8.25 -11.08 -15.39
N ASP A 165 8.92 -11.33 -16.50
CA ASP A 165 8.74 -12.57 -17.24
C ASP A 165 9.04 -13.78 -16.32
N PRO A 166 8.19 -14.83 -16.31
CA PRO A 166 8.35 -15.95 -15.38
C PRO A 166 9.64 -16.75 -15.57
N GLU A 167 10.22 -16.72 -16.77
CA GLU A 167 11.39 -17.50 -17.15
C GLU A 167 12.65 -16.63 -17.26
N ASN A 168 12.52 -15.33 -17.52
CA ASN A 168 13.64 -14.40 -17.71
C ASN A 168 13.56 -13.16 -16.78
N PRO A 169 14.39 -13.04 -15.73
CA PRO A 169 14.37 -11.91 -14.80
C PRO A 169 14.79 -10.57 -15.43
N ASP A 170 15.41 -10.57 -16.60
CA ASP A 170 15.83 -9.34 -17.30
C ASP A 170 14.74 -8.76 -18.21
N LEU A 171 13.70 -9.55 -18.53
CA LEU A 171 12.52 -9.06 -19.23
C LEU A 171 11.50 -8.56 -18.21
N VAL A 172 11.45 -7.25 -18.02
CA VAL A 172 10.62 -6.59 -17.01
C VAL A 172 9.79 -5.47 -17.62
N TYR A 173 8.55 -5.35 -17.16
CA TYR A 173 7.60 -4.34 -17.58
C TYR A 173 7.18 -3.49 -16.38
N VAL A 174 7.07 -2.18 -16.58
CA VAL A 174 6.72 -1.21 -15.55
C VAL A 174 5.53 -0.39 -16.00
N ALA A 175 4.47 -0.39 -15.19
CA ALA A 175 3.40 0.58 -15.31
C ALA A 175 3.83 1.87 -14.60
N ALA A 176 4.27 2.88 -15.36
CA ALA A 176 4.59 4.20 -14.82
C ALA A 176 3.39 5.12 -15.00
N PHE A 177 2.62 5.30 -13.92
CA PHE A 177 1.41 6.13 -13.96
C PHE A 177 1.73 7.60 -14.28
N GLY A 178 2.91 8.09 -13.89
CA GLY A 178 3.29 9.50 -14.04
C GLY A 178 2.80 10.38 -12.89
N HIS A 179 2.86 11.70 -13.06
CA HIS A 179 2.53 12.64 -11.98
C HIS A 179 1.03 12.67 -11.66
N ALA A 180 0.65 12.55 -10.39
CA ALA A 180 -0.77 12.58 -10.00
C ALA A 180 -1.41 13.98 -10.09
N PHE A 181 -0.63 15.06 -10.06
CA PHE A 181 -1.12 16.44 -9.89
C PHE A 181 -1.15 17.27 -11.19
N GLY A 182 -1.01 16.63 -12.35
CA GLY A 182 -1.14 17.29 -13.64
C GLY A 182 -0.66 16.46 -14.83
N PRO A 183 -0.80 17.00 -16.05
CA PRO A 183 -0.31 16.34 -17.26
C PRO A 183 1.23 16.25 -17.27
N ASN A 184 1.76 15.17 -17.83
CA ASN A 184 3.20 14.94 -17.97
C ASN A 184 3.48 13.85 -19.02
N GLU A 185 4.67 13.88 -19.63
CA GLU A 185 5.09 12.92 -20.64
C GLU A 185 5.66 11.62 -20.05
N GLU A 186 5.87 11.53 -18.73
CA GLU A 186 6.49 10.38 -18.08
C GLU A 186 5.56 9.17 -17.92
N ARG A 187 4.29 9.33 -18.33
CA ARG A 187 3.30 8.25 -18.32
C ARG A 187 3.65 7.18 -19.35
N GLY A 188 3.32 5.92 -19.04
CA GLY A 188 3.34 4.84 -20.02
C GLY A 188 3.72 3.48 -19.44
N VAL A 189 3.55 2.44 -20.25
CA VAL A 189 4.16 1.14 -19.97
C VAL A 189 5.57 1.15 -20.53
N PHE A 190 6.54 0.83 -19.69
CA PHE A 190 7.93 0.69 -20.06
C PHE A 190 8.34 -0.78 -20.04
N ARG A 191 9.22 -1.18 -20.94
CA ARG A 191 9.82 -2.51 -21.00
C ARG A 191 11.34 -2.37 -20.97
N SER A 192 11.99 -3.22 -20.19
CA SER A 192 13.42 -3.50 -20.29
C SER A 192 13.61 -4.96 -20.70
N GLN A 193 14.66 -5.23 -21.47
CA GLN A 193 15.08 -6.58 -21.88
C GLN A 193 16.48 -6.92 -21.36
N ASP A 194 17.07 -6.03 -20.56
CA ASP A 194 18.42 -6.08 -20.00
C ASP A 194 18.40 -5.83 -18.48
N GLY A 195 17.27 -6.14 -17.84
CA GLY A 195 17.13 -6.10 -16.39
C GLY A 195 17.18 -4.69 -15.80
N GLY A 196 16.80 -3.68 -16.58
CA GLY A 196 16.66 -2.29 -16.18
C GLY A 196 17.81 -1.37 -16.59
N GLU A 197 18.82 -1.86 -17.33
CA GLU A 197 19.88 -0.99 -17.86
C GLU A 197 19.32 0.02 -18.86
N THR A 198 18.37 -0.42 -19.70
CA THR A 198 17.65 0.44 -20.63
C THR A 198 16.13 0.23 -20.57
N TRP A 199 15.38 1.30 -20.84
CA TRP A 199 13.92 1.30 -20.81
C TRP A 199 13.35 1.81 -22.12
N GLN A 200 12.43 1.05 -22.71
CA GLN A 200 11.64 1.43 -23.87
C GLN A 200 10.21 1.73 -23.45
N LYS A 201 9.69 2.92 -23.77
CA LYS A 201 8.25 3.22 -23.62
C LYS A 201 7.48 2.51 -24.74
N ILE A 202 6.69 1.50 -24.39
CA ILE A 202 6.00 0.60 -25.33
C ILE A 202 4.49 0.81 -25.42
N LEU A 203 3.89 1.51 -24.45
CA LEU A 203 2.51 1.98 -24.51
C LEU A 203 2.41 3.39 -23.93
N TYR A 204 1.84 4.31 -24.71
CA TYR A 204 1.57 5.68 -24.32
C TYR A 204 0.29 6.14 -25.03
N THR A 205 -0.59 6.81 -24.29
CA THR A 205 -1.90 7.23 -24.83
C THR A 205 -2.05 8.74 -24.80
N SER A 206 -1.72 9.39 -23.69
CA SER A 206 -1.68 10.85 -23.57
C SER A 206 -0.87 11.30 -22.35
N ASP A 207 -0.70 12.61 -22.22
CA ASP A 207 -0.05 13.25 -21.06
C ASP A 207 -0.94 13.25 -19.80
N LYS A 208 -2.22 12.83 -19.93
CA LYS A 208 -3.22 12.82 -18.84
C LYS A 208 -3.54 11.42 -18.32
N ALA A 209 -3.26 10.37 -19.09
CA ALA A 209 -3.56 8.99 -18.73
C ALA A 209 -2.30 8.15 -18.60
N GLY A 210 -2.18 7.45 -17.47
CA GLY A 210 -1.07 6.54 -17.21
C GLY A 210 -1.56 5.15 -16.81
N PRO A 211 -0.76 4.09 -17.00
CA PRO A 211 -1.15 2.75 -16.61
C PRO A 211 -1.30 2.65 -15.10
N ILE A 212 -2.45 2.18 -14.64
CA ILE A 212 -2.75 1.91 -13.22
C ILE A 212 -2.75 0.41 -12.91
N GLU A 213 -2.98 -0.41 -13.94
CA GLU A 213 -2.84 -1.86 -13.90
C GLU A 213 -2.02 -2.34 -15.10
N LEU A 214 -1.23 -3.38 -14.86
CA LEU A 214 -0.50 -4.13 -15.86
C LEU A 214 -0.47 -5.58 -15.36
N VAL A 215 -0.98 -6.50 -16.17
CA VAL A 215 -1.00 -7.92 -15.86
C VAL A 215 -0.52 -8.73 -17.05
N MET A 216 0.21 -9.80 -16.75
CA MET A 216 0.76 -10.74 -17.71
C MET A 216 0.02 -12.06 -17.60
N ASP A 217 -0.23 -12.70 -18.73
CA ASP A 217 -0.68 -14.09 -18.75
C ASP A 217 0.43 -15.00 -18.20
N PRO A 218 0.18 -15.73 -17.10
CA PRO A 218 1.21 -16.54 -16.45
C PRO A 218 1.65 -17.75 -17.28
N SER A 219 0.89 -18.13 -18.31
CA SER A 219 1.23 -19.24 -19.23
C SER A 219 1.91 -18.78 -20.51
N ASN A 220 1.84 -17.48 -20.83
CA ASN A 220 2.39 -16.92 -22.05
C ASN A 220 2.70 -15.43 -21.85
N SER A 221 3.95 -15.13 -21.52
CA SER A 221 4.41 -13.77 -21.19
C SER A 221 4.33 -12.76 -22.34
N ARG A 222 4.03 -13.21 -23.57
CA ARG A 222 3.71 -12.32 -24.69
C ARG A 222 2.34 -11.67 -24.58
N ILE A 223 1.44 -12.22 -23.78
CA ILE A 223 0.09 -11.69 -23.60
C ILE A 223 0.09 -10.78 -22.38
N LEU A 224 -0.19 -9.51 -22.62
CA LEU A 224 -0.21 -8.46 -21.60
C LEU A 224 -1.53 -7.70 -21.70
N TYR A 225 -2.03 -7.25 -20.55
CA TYR A 225 -3.15 -6.34 -20.45
C TYR A 225 -2.75 -5.13 -19.63
N ALA A 226 -3.10 -3.94 -20.10
CA ALA A 226 -2.83 -2.69 -19.39
C ALA A 226 -4.12 -1.86 -19.30
N ALA A 227 -4.38 -1.28 -18.14
CA ALA A 227 -5.42 -0.26 -17.98
C ALA A 227 -4.76 1.09 -17.81
N MET A 228 -5.03 2.01 -18.74
CA MET A 228 -4.62 3.41 -18.60
C MET A 228 -5.78 4.19 -17.98
N TYR A 229 -5.43 5.11 -17.11
CA TYR A 229 -6.35 5.82 -16.27
C TYR A 229 -6.08 7.31 -16.38
N GLN A 230 -7.01 8.04 -16.99
CA GLN A 230 -6.99 9.48 -16.96
C GLN A 230 -7.35 9.95 -15.55
N PHE A 231 -6.41 10.63 -14.90
CA PHE A 231 -6.66 11.13 -13.55
C PHE A 231 -5.84 12.36 -13.21
N GLU A 232 -6.48 13.27 -12.49
CA GLU A 232 -5.84 14.46 -11.93
C GLU A 232 -6.26 14.69 -10.48
N ARG A 233 -5.25 14.81 -9.60
CA ARG A 233 -5.41 15.24 -8.22
C ARG A 233 -5.30 16.75 -8.14
N LYS A 234 -6.36 17.41 -7.68
CA LYS A 234 -6.31 18.78 -7.18
C LYS A 234 -6.27 18.76 -5.65
N TYR A 235 -5.82 19.86 -5.05
CA TYR A 235 -5.81 19.98 -3.58
C TYR A 235 -7.21 19.85 -2.95
N TRP A 236 -8.27 20.18 -3.70
CA TRP A 236 -9.66 20.18 -3.22
C TRP A 236 -10.56 19.12 -3.86
N THR A 237 -10.11 18.39 -4.89
CA THR A 237 -10.95 17.39 -5.58
C THR A 237 -10.10 16.40 -6.39
N VAL A 238 -10.75 15.37 -6.94
CA VAL A 238 -10.19 14.47 -7.95
C VAL A 238 -10.98 14.58 -9.24
N GLN A 239 -10.29 14.41 -10.36
CA GLN A 239 -10.88 14.05 -11.64
C GLN A 239 -10.52 12.59 -11.91
N SER A 240 -11.50 11.70 -11.85
CA SER A 240 -11.34 10.26 -12.01
C SER A 240 -12.02 9.82 -13.29
N GLY A 241 -11.22 9.44 -14.28
CA GLY A 241 -11.71 9.03 -15.59
C GLY A 241 -11.76 10.16 -16.62
N GLY A 242 -11.95 9.76 -17.88
CA GLY A 242 -11.94 10.62 -19.04
C GLY A 242 -11.70 9.85 -20.32
N PRO A 243 -11.72 10.54 -21.49
CA PRO A 243 -11.59 9.90 -22.80
C PRO A 243 -10.26 9.16 -23.02
N ASP A 244 -9.22 9.47 -22.23
CA ASP A 244 -7.91 8.82 -22.36
C ASP A 244 -7.77 7.57 -21.48
N SER A 245 -8.80 7.23 -20.69
CA SER A 245 -8.87 5.95 -19.96
C SER A 245 -9.25 4.82 -20.91
N GLY A 246 -8.72 3.62 -20.65
CA GLY A 246 -9.05 2.45 -21.48
C GLY A 246 -8.38 1.17 -21.04
N LEU A 247 -8.62 0.11 -21.82
CA LEU A 247 -8.07 -1.21 -21.66
C LEU A 247 -7.36 -1.63 -22.95
N TRP A 248 -6.09 -1.99 -22.84
CA TRP A 248 -5.26 -2.44 -23.96
C TRP A 248 -4.80 -3.88 -23.76
N LYS A 249 -4.62 -4.59 -24.88
CA LYS A 249 -4.06 -5.94 -24.93
C LYS A 249 -2.90 -6.00 -25.92
N SER A 250 -1.82 -6.65 -25.52
CA SER A 250 -0.74 -7.11 -26.42
C SER A 250 -0.74 -8.63 -26.51
N THR A 251 -0.27 -9.17 -27.63
CA THR A 251 -0.08 -10.62 -27.86
C THR A 251 1.33 -10.94 -28.40
N ASP A 252 2.22 -9.95 -28.37
CA ASP A 252 3.59 -9.99 -28.91
C ASP A 252 4.63 -9.42 -27.94
N GLY A 253 4.35 -9.47 -26.63
CA GLY A 253 5.31 -9.01 -25.60
C GLY A 253 5.42 -7.49 -25.54
N GLY A 254 4.34 -6.78 -25.91
CA GLY A 254 4.24 -5.34 -25.82
C GLY A 254 4.79 -4.58 -27.04
N ASP A 255 5.17 -5.26 -28.12
CA ASP A 255 5.60 -4.60 -29.36
C ASP A 255 4.42 -3.88 -30.04
N THR A 256 3.22 -4.46 -29.97
CA THR A 256 1.97 -3.83 -30.39
C THR A 256 0.88 -3.97 -29.34
N TRP A 257 -0.02 -2.99 -29.33
CA TRP A 257 -1.16 -2.92 -28.41
C TRP A 257 -2.45 -2.65 -29.16
N LYS A 258 -3.49 -3.43 -28.88
CA LYS A 258 -4.84 -3.23 -29.36
C LYS A 258 -5.69 -2.63 -28.25
N ASP A 259 -6.36 -1.52 -28.55
CA ASP A 259 -7.43 -0.99 -27.70
C ASP A 259 -8.63 -1.96 -27.75
N ILE A 260 -9.02 -2.46 -26.58
CA ILE A 260 -10.14 -3.38 -26.39
C ILE A 260 -11.25 -2.78 -25.54
N SER A 261 -11.21 -1.48 -25.26
CA SER A 261 -12.18 -0.76 -24.43
C SER A 261 -13.60 -0.79 -25.02
N GLY A 262 -13.71 -0.82 -26.35
CA GLY A 262 -14.98 -0.89 -27.09
C GLY A 262 -15.40 -2.30 -27.52
N ASN A 263 -14.75 -3.36 -27.00
CA ASN A 263 -15.11 -4.73 -27.39
C ASN A 263 -16.54 -5.09 -26.91
N PRO A 264 -17.26 -5.96 -27.65
CA PRO A 264 -18.65 -6.30 -27.33
C PRO A 264 -18.87 -6.73 -25.88
N GLY A 265 -19.85 -6.10 -25.23
CA GLY A 265 -20.24 -6.38 -23.86
C GLY A 265 -19.70 -5.40 -22.82
N LEU A 266 -18.64 -4.64 -23.13
CA LEU A 266 -18.20 -3.50 -22.33
C LEU A 266 -19.11 -2.28 -22.55
N PRO A 267 -19.20 -1.35 -21.58
CA PRO A 267 -20.02 -0.15 -21.73
C PRO A 267 -19.41 0.83 -22.74
N ASP A 268 -20.25 1.41 -23.58
CA ASP A 268 -19.91 2.56 -24.42
C ASP A 268 -20.05 3.85 -23.60
N SER A 269 -19.10 4.09 -22.71
CA SER A 269 -19.14 5.18 -21.73
C SER A 269 -17.74 5.69 -21.37
N VAL A 270 -17.67 6.84 -20.71
CA VAL A 270 -16.41 7.36 -20.16
C VAL A 270 -15.92 6.43 -19.06
N LEU A 271 -14.69 5.92 -19.24
CA LEU A 271 -14.06 4.99 -18.30
C LEU A 271 -13.19 5.72 -17.26
N GLY A 272 -13.12 5.11 -16.08
CA GLY A 272 -12.32 5.52 -14.92
C GLY A 272 -11.18 4.55 -14.63
N ARG A 273 -10.90 4.33 -13.35
CA ARG A 273 -9.87 3.37 -12.91
C ARG A 273 -10.36 1.95 -13.20
N ILE A 274 -9.49 1.10 -13.74
CA ILE A 274 -9.82 -0.29 -14.08
C ILE A 274 -8.87 -1.22 -13.33
N GLY A 275 -9.43 -2.21 -12.64
CA GLY A 275 -8.71 -3.39 -12.14
C GLY A 275 -8.70 -4.50 -13.18
N ILE A 276 -7.60 -5.25 -13.34
CA ILE A 276 -7.53 -6.39 -14.27
C ILE A 276 -6.98 -7.61 -13.55
N ALA A 277 -7.53 -8.80 -13.81
CA ALA A 277 -6.93 -10.06 -13.41
C ALA A 277 -7.04 -11.11 -14.53
N VAL A 278 -5.99 -11.92 -14.70
CA VAL A 278 -5.97 -13.08 -15.59
C VAL A 278 -5.97 -14.33 -14.72
N SER A 279 -6.83 -15.31 -15.02
CA SER A 279 -6.86 -16.55 -14.24
C SER A 279 -5.60 -17.39 -14.52
N PRO A 280 -4.81 -17.76 -13.49
CA PRO A 280 -3.72 -18.70 -13.67
C PRO A 280 -4.20 -20.12 -14.04
N ALA A 281 -5.45 -20.48 -13.68
CA ALA A 281 -6.03 -21.78 -14.02
C ALA A 281 -6.58 -21.85 -15.45
N ASN A 282 -6.99 -20.71 -16.00
CA ASN A 282 -7.51 -20.60 -17.37
C ASN A 282 -7.20 -19.19 -17.92
N PRO A 283 -6.08 -18.99 -18.61
CA PRO A 283 -5.67 -17.66 -19.05
C PRO A 283 -6.60 -16.99 -20.07
N SER A 284 -7.54 -17.73 -20.68
CA SER A 284 -8.62 -17.13 -21.48
C SER A 284 -9.69 -16.45 -20.62
N GLN A 285 -9.74 -16.76 -19.32
CA GLN A 285 -10.60 -16.11 -18.34
C GLN A 285 -9.92 -14.85 -17.79
N VAL A 286 -10.48 -13.70 -18.13
CA VAL A 286 -9.98 -12.38 -17.73
C VAL A 286 -11.11 -11.62 -17.07
N TRP A 287 -10.82 -10.90 -15.98
CA TRP A 287 -11.75 -10.00 -15.32
C TRP A 287 -11.28 -8.56 -15.44
N ALA A 288 -12.26 -7.65 -15.50
CA ALA A 288 -12.03 -6.22 -15.43
C ALA A 288 -13.06 -5.58 -14.49
N LEU A 289 -12.59 -4.83 -13.48
CA LEU A 289 -13.45 -4.06 -12.56
C LEU A 289 -13.42 -2.59 -12.96
N LEU A 290 -14.54 -2.06 -13.47
CA LEU A 290 -14.58 -0.78 -14.18
C LEU A 290 -15.20 0.36 -13.35
N GLU A 291 -14.38 1.40 -13.12
CA GLU A 291 -14.72 2.82 -13.23
C GLU A 291 -15.52 3.14 -14.51
N ALA A 292 -16.79 3.54 -14.45
CA ALA A 292 -17.48 4.10 -15.61
C ALA A 292 -18.62 5.06 -15.21
N GLU A 293 -18.94 6.03 -16.08
CA GLU A 293 -20.12 6.91 -15.93
C GLU A 293 -21.42 6.11 -16.04
N GLU A 294 -21.53 5.26 -17.06
CA GLU A 294 -22.58 4.27 -17.23
C GLU A 294 -21.99 2.85 -17.35
N GLY A 295 -22.66 1.86 -16.75
CA GLY A 295 -22.21 0.47 -16.83
C GLY A 295 -20.98 0.14 -15.96
N ARG A 296 -20.76 0.84 -14.84
CA ARG A 296 -19.74 0.42 -13.87
C ARG A 296 -20.03 -0.98 -13.31
N GLY A 297 -18.98 -1.76 -13.05
CA GLY A 297 -19.12 -3.11 -12.51
C GLY A 297 -17.94 -4.02 -12.80
N LEU A 298 -18.07 -5.27 -12.37
CA LEU A 298 -17.13 -6.33 -12.72
C LEU A 298 -17.58 -7.03 -13.99
N TYR A 299 -16.70 -7.07 -14.98
CA TYR A 299 -16.87 -7.75 -16.24
C TYR A 299 -15.96 -8.97 -16.32
N GLY A 300 -16.43 -10.02 -16.97
CA GLY A 300 -15.66 -11.23 -17.25
C GLY A 300 -15.61 -11.53 -18.73
N SER A 301 -14.48 -12.03 -19.19
CA SER A 301 -14.26 -12.57 -20.53
C SER A 301 -13.77 -14.00 -20.42
N MET A 302 -14.19 -14.86 -21.36
CA MET A 302 -13.74 -16.26 -21.46
C MET A 302 -12.90 -16.53 -22.72
N ASN A 303 -12.59 -15.48 -23.48
CA ASN A 303 -11.82 -15.52 -24.71
C ASN A 303 -10.71 -14.45 -24.73
N GLY A 304 -10.14 -14.17 -23.56
CA GLY A 304 -8.99 -13.27 -23.43
C GLY A 304 -9.31 -11.81 -23.76
N GLY A 305 -10.55 -11.37 -23.56
CA GLY A 305 -10.97 -9.97 -23.72
C GLY A 305 -11.63 -9.63 -25.05
N ASP A 306 -11.92 -10.60 -25.93
CA ASP A 306 -12.61 -10.35 -27.20
C ASP A 306 -14.10 -10.03 -27.02
N THR A 307 -14.76 -10.68 -26.06
CA THR A 307 -16.13 -10.37 -25.63
C THR A 307 -16.25 -10.42 -24.12
N TRP A 308 -17.15 -9.61 -23.57
CA TRP A 308 -17.33 -9.42 -22.13
C TRP A 308 -18.78 -9.64 -21.68
N GLU A 309 -18.94 -10.06 -20.43
CA GLU A 309 -20.22 -10.17 -19.73
C GLU A 309 -20.14 -9.35 -18.43
N LEU A 310 -21.16 -8.54 -18.15
CA LEU A 310 -21.31 -7.90 -16.83
C LEU A 310 -21.70 -8.98 -15.81
N LEU A 311 -20.80 -9.27 -14.86
CA LEU A 311 -20.96 -10.33 -13.87
C LEU A 311 -21.58 -9.84 -12.57
N SER A 312 -21.17 -8.65 -12.12
CA SER A 312 -21.62 -8.09 -10.84
C SER A 312 -21.57 -6.57 -10.80
N THR A 313 -22.58 -5.98 -10.19
CA THR A 313 -22.66 -4.55 -9.85
C THR A 313 -22.68 -4.34 -8.34
N SER A 314 -22.22 -5.34 -7.56
CA SER A 314 -22.25 -5.27 -6.10
C SER A 314 -21.54 -4.00 -5.58
N PRO A 315 -22.17 -3.22 -4.70
CA PRO A 315 -21.52 -2.07 -4.06
C PRO A 315 -20.28 -2.46 -3.24
N THR A 316 -20.22 -3.69 -2.74
CA THR A 316 -19.12 -4.17 -1.86
C THR A 316 -17.75 -4.16 -2.55
N ILE A 317 -17.71 -4.21 -3.87
CA ILE A 317 -16.49 -4.26 -4.67
C ILE A 317 -16.22 -2.96 -5.44
N GLN A 318 -17.05 -1.93 -5.29
CA GLN A 318 -16.99 -0.70 -6.09
C GLN A 318 -16.92 0.59 -5.25
N VAL A 319 -16.60 0.49 -3.96
CA VAL A 319 -16.48 1.69 -3.12
C VAL A 319 -15.23 2.47 -3.52
N ARG A 320 -15.35 3.81 -3.66
CA ARG A 320 -14.23 4.73 -3.95
C ARG A 320 -13.31 4.22 -5.07
N PRO A 321 -13.80 4.04 -6.31
CA PRO A 321 -13.04 3.39 -7.38
C PRO A 321 -11.68 4.05 -7.68
N PHE A 322 -11.55 5.38 -7.56
CA PHE A 322 -10.26 6.07 -7.69
C PHE A 322 -9.18 5.57 -6.70
N TYR A 323 -9.60 4.96 -5.59
CA TYR A 323 -8.75 4.45 -4.51
C TYR A 323 -8.73 2.91 -4.48
N PHE A 324 -9.85 2.23 -4.79
CA PHE A 324 -9.96 0.77 -4.81
C PHE A 324 -10.46 0.24 -6.15
N SER A 325 -9.59 -0.44 -6.88
CA SER A 325 -9.96 -1.21 -8.07
C SER A 325 -9.23 -2.54 -8.19
N ARG A 326 -8.32 -2.86 -7.26
CA ARG A 326 -7.40 -3.99 -7.45
C ARG A 326 -8.11 -5.33 -7.27
N ILE A 327 -8.00 -6.17 -8.29
CA ILE A 327 -8.54 -7.53 -8.31
C ILE A 327 -7.41 -8.53 -8.57
N VAL A 328 -7.53 -9.73 -7.98
CA VAL A 328 -6.49 -10.78 -8.08
C VAL A 328 -7.19 -12.12 -8.30
N ALA A 329 -6.80 -12.83 -9.36
CA ALA A 329 -7.34 -14.17 -9.60
C ALA A 329 -6.72 -15.18 -8.62
N GLY A 330 -7.55 -16.08 -8.08
CA GLY A 330 -7.07 -17.22 -7.30
C GLY A 330 -6.43 -18.28 -8.18
N ALA A 331 -5.70 -19.21 -7.56
CA ALA A 331 -5.13 -20.36 -8.26
C ALA A 331 -6.20 -21.33 -8.74
N GLU A 332 -7.33 -21.42 -8.03
CA GLU A 332 -8.44 -22.24 -8.42
C GLU A 332 -9.28 -21.58 -9.54
N PRO A 333 -9.83 -22.37 -10.48
CA PRO A 333 -10.73 -21.84 -11.50
C PRO A 333 -11.87 -21.01 -10.91
N ASN A 334 -12.27 -19.93 -11.59
CA ASN A 334 -13.38 -19.07 -11.20
C ASN A 334 -13.24 -18.39 -9.83
N THR A 335 -12.05 -18.39 -9.22
CA THR A 335 -11.81 -17.69 -7.96
C THR A 335 -11.25 -16.29 -8.22
N LEU A 336 -11.86 -15.28 -7.59
CA LEU A 336 -11.44 -13.88 -7.72
C LEU A 336 -11.48 -13.19 -6.36
N TRP A 337 -10.44 -12.44 -6.06
CA TRP A 337 -10.33 -11.60 -4.88
C TRP A 337 -10.40 -10.13 -5.28
N VAL A 338 -11.08 -9.33 -4.47
CA VAL A 338 -11.20 -7.88 -4.68
C VAL A 338 -10.72 -7.17 -3.43
N ASN A 339 -9.70 -6.33 -3.63
CA ASN A 339 -9.22 -5.39 -2.63
C ASN A 339 -10.14 -4.16 -2.64
N ASN A 340 -10.78 -3.90 -1.52
CA ASN A 340 -11.64 -2.76 -1.29
C ASN A 340 -11.54 -2.39 0.20
N ILE A 341 -12.46 -1.57 0.74
CA ILE A 341 -12.57 -1.33 2.18
C ILE A 341 -12.53 -2.65 2.96
N ARG A 342 -13.15 -3.69 2.42
CA ARG A 342 -13.04 -5.06 2.91
C ARG A 342 -12.54 -5.98 1.80
N LEU A 343 -11.63 -6.88 2.13
CA LEU A 343 -11.23 -7.96 1.24
C LEU A 343 -12.44 -8.85 0.95
N SER A 344 -12.75 -9.06 -0.33
CA SER A 344 -13.87 -9.89 -0.77
C SER A 344 -13.38 -11.01 -1.68
N LYS A 345 -14.01 -12.18 -1.59
CA LYS A 345 -13.73 -13.35 -2.44
C LYS A 345 -15.00 -13.78 -3.18
N SER A 346 -14.84 -14.12 -4.44
CA SER A 346 -15.78 -14.88 -5.25
C SER A 346 -15.19 -16.25 -5.59
N SER A 347 -16.03 -17.27 -5.62
CA SER A 347 -15.69 -18.64 -6.07
C SER A 347 -16.56 -19.09 -7.26
N ASP A 348 -17.36 -18.18 -7.82
CA ASP A 348 -18.31 -18.43 -8.90
C ASP A 348 -18.03 -17.57 -10.15
N GLY A 349 -16.77 -17.16 -10.29
CA GLY A 349 -16.28 -16.42 -11.44
C GLY A 349 -16.57 -14.93 -11.38
N GLY A 350 -16.86 -14.38 -10.19
CA GLY A 350 -17.12 -12.96 -9.98
C GLY A 350 -18.61 -12.57 -9.95
N ARG A 351 -19.53 -13.53 -9.83
CA ARG A 351 -20.97 -13.23 -9.80
C ARG A 351 -21.45 -12.87 -8.40
N GLN A 352 -20.96 -13.57 -7.39
CA GLN A 352 -21.25 -13.32 -5.97
C GLN A 352 -19.96 -13.14 -5.18
N PHE A 353 -20.02 -12.29 -4.14
CA PHE A 353 -18.90 -11.97 -3.28
C PHE A 353 -19.24 -12.16 -1.81
N THR A 354 -18.30 -12.73 -1.07
CA THR A 354 -18.33 -12.79 0.39
C THR A 354 -17.15 -12.01 0.95
N VAL A 355 -17.40 -11.20 1.97
CA VAL A 355 -16.33 -10.51 2.70
C VAL A 355 -15.53 -11.55 3.49
N VAL A 356 -14.20 -11.52 3.34
CA VAL A 356 -13.26 -12.34 4.08
C VAL A 356 -12.68 -11.51 5.23
N GLY A 357 -12.42 -12.14 6.37
CA GLY A 357 -11.80 -11.45 7.51
C GLY A 357 -10.39 -10.96 7.14
N ALA A 358 -10.05 -9.76 7.56
CA ALA A 358 -8.73 -9.14 7.43
C ALA A 358 -8.32 -8.52 8.79
N PRO A 359 -7.02 -8.31 9.07
CA PRO A 359 -6.58 -7.67 10.32
C PRO A 359 -7.07 -6.22 10.44
N HIS A 360 -7.26 -5.54 9.31
CA HIS A 360 -7.69 -4.15 9.21
C HIS A 360 -8.50 -3.92 7.92
N ASP A 361 -9.19 -2.78 7.85
CA ASP A 361 -9.93 -2.31 6.67
C ASP A 361 -8.99 -1.60 5.67
N ASP A 362 -9.56 -1.16 4.54
CA ASP A 362 -8.86 -0.48 3.44
C ASP A 362 -7.73 -1.38 2.87
N CYS A 363 -8.12 -2.54 2.34
CA CYS A 363 -7.22 -3.49 1.69
C CYS A 363 -6.75 -2.94 0.34
N GLN A 364 -5.43 -2.89 0.12
CA GLN A 364 -4.81 -2.25 -1.05
C GLN A 364 -4.16 -3.26 -1.99
N ASP A 365 -3.63 -4.34 -1.44
CA ASP A 365 -2.95 -5.39 -2.21
C ASP A 365 -3.06 -6.74 -1.52
N VAL A 366 -3.16 -7.81 -2.31
CA VAL A 366 -3.08 -9.18 -1.84
C VAL A 366 -2.22 -9.98 -2.83
N TRP A 367 -1.27 -10.73 -2.28
CA TRP A 367 -0.54 -11.75 -3.01
C TRP A 367 -0.98 -13.13 -2.52
N ILE A 368 -1.22 -14.04 -3.46
CA ILE A 368 -1.69 -15.40 -3.23
C ILE A 368 -0.75 -16.31 -4.01
N ASP A 369 -0.13 -17.28 -3.33
CA ASP A 369 0.72 -18.24 -4.02
C ASP A 369 -0.14 -19.12 -4.94
N THR A 370 0.17 -19.12 -6.24
CA THR A 370 -0.51 -19.94 -7.23
C THR A 370 -0.26 -21.45 -7.02
N ASN A 371 0.84 -21.82 -6.38
CA ASN A 371 1.16 -23.22 -6.06
C ASN A 371 0.62 -23.67 -4.70
N ASN A 372 0.29 -22.73 -3.82
CA ASN A 372 -0.26 -23.01 -2.49
C ASN A 372 -1.16 -21.85 -2.03
N PRO A 373 -2.44 -21.82 -2.42
CA PRO A 373 -3.35 -20.70 -2.14
C PRO A 373 -3.62 -20.43 -0.66
N GLU A 374 -3.22 -21.34 0.22
CA GLU A 374 -3.26 -21.11 1.66
C GLU A 374 -2.19 -20.09 2.11
N ARG A 375 -1.11 -19.91 1.32
CA ARG A 375 -0.04 -18.94 1.54
C ARG A 375 -0.39 -17.60 0.90
N MET A 376 -0.60 -16.59 1.74
CA MET A 376 -1.02 -15.26 1.32
C MET A 376 -0.30 -14.17 2.10
N ILE A 377 -0.21 -12.98 1.50
CA ILE A 377 0.06 -11.74 2.23
C ILE A 377 -0.95 -10.67 1.77
N LEU A 378 -1.46 -9.91 2.72
CA LEU A 378 -2.42 -8.82 2.53
C LEU A 378 -1.80 -7.52 3.03
N GLY A 379 -1.86 -6.47 2.22
CA GLY A 379 -1.52 -5.10 2.58
C GLY A 379 -2.79 -4.26 2.75
N HIS A 380 -2.85 -3.50 3.85
CA HIS A 380 -3.99 -2.65 4.21
C HIS A 380 -3.54 -1.39 4.97
N ASP A 381 -4.46 -0.48 5.29
CA ASP A 381 -4.12 0.80 5.95
C ASP A 381 -3.51 0.64 7.37
N GLY A 382 -3.69 -0.51 8.02
CA GLY A 382 -3.06 -0.85 9.31
C GLY A 382 -1.75 -1.65 9.26
N GLY A 383 -1.17 -1.95 8.09
CA GLY A 383 0.03 -2.80 7.96
C GLY A 383 -0.11 -3.97 6.97
N ALA A 384 0.76 -4.97 7.13
CA ALA A 384 0.71 -6.23 6.41
C ALA A 384 0.30 -7.41 7.31
N GLY A 385 -0.43 -8.37 6.74
CA GLY A 385 -0.77 -9.63 7.40
C GLY A 385 -0.45 -10.83 6.52
N VAL A 386 0.20 -11.85 7.07
CA VAL A 386 0.51 -13.13 6.39
C VAL A 386 -0.50 -14.19 6.82
N SER A 387 -0.96 -15.00 5.87
CA SER A 387 -1.80 -16.17 6.13
C SER A 387 -1.16 -17.45 5.59
N PHE A 388 -1.34 -18.54 6.33
CA PHE A 388 -1.01 -19.91 5.93
C PHE A 388 -2.24 -20.82 5.92
N ASN A 389 -3.44 -20.24 5.95
CA ASN A 389 -4.70 -20.97 5.95
C ASN A 389 -5.79 -20.29 5.09
N GLY A 390 -5.35 -19.65 4.00
CA GLY A 390 -6.24 -19.13 2.96
C GLY A 390 -7.06 -17.93 3.43
N GLY A 391 -6.50 -17.12 4.32
CA GLY A 391 -7.12 -15.91 4.86
C GLY A 391 -8.11 -16.14 6.00
N LYS A 392 -8.16 -17.34 6.60
CA LYS A 392 -8.98 -17.61 7.79
C LYS A 392 -8.41 -16.94 9.05
N SER A 393 -7.09 -16.82 9.13
CA SER A 393 -6.38 -16.03 10.13
C SER A 393 -5.13 -15.41 9.53
N TRP A 394 -4.64 -14.35 10.18
CA TRP A 394 -3.54 -13.52 9.70
C TRP A 394 -2.54 -13.23 10.83
N SER A 395 -1.27 -12.99 10.49
CA SER A 395 -0.27 -12.48 11.42
C SER A 395 -0.66 -11.10 11.96
N THR A 396 -0.08 -10.71 13.10
CA THR A 396 -0.36 -9.41 13.73
C THR A 396 0.19 -8.25 12.91
N MET A 397 -0.49 -7.10 12.98
CA MET A 397 0.03 -5.82 12.49
C MET A 397 0.77 -5.01 13.57
N TYR A 398 0.73 -5.48 14.82
CA TYR A 398 1.36 -4.84 15.99
C TYR A 398 2.82 -5.28 16.20
N ASN A 399 3.55 -5.48 15.11
CA ASN A 399 4.97 -5.84 15.07
C ASN A 399 5.73 -5.14 13.93
N GLN A 400 5.16 -4.04 13.40
CA GLN A 400 5.68 -3.32 12.24
C GLN A 400 5.96 -1.87 12.64
N PRO A 401 7.21 -1.39 12.70
CA PRO A 401 7.51 -0.03 13.15
C PRO A 401 7.31 1.01 12.04
N THR A 402 6.08 1.09 11.48
CA THR A 402 5.76 1.90 10.29
C THR A 402 4.62 2.91 10.53
N ALA A 403 4.18 3.09 11.76
CA ALA A 403 3.02 3.90 12.13
C ALA A 403 3.02 5.31 11.51
N ALA A 404 1.90 5.68 10.88
CA ALA A 404 1.68 7.00 10.31
C ALA A 404 1.12 7.97 11.37
N PHE A 405 1.99 8.70 12.06
CA PHE A 405 1.60 9.65 13.10
C PHE A 405 1.20 11.02 12.53
N TYR A 406 0.02 11.52 12.90
CA TYR A 406 -0.42 12.85 12.49
C TYR A 406 0.02 13.97 13.42
N ARG A 407 0.20 13.66 14.71
CA ARG A 407 0.68 14.59 15.73
C ARG A 407 1.53 13.84 16.76
N VAL A 408 2.49 14.56 17.32
CA VAL A 408 3.37 14.09 18.39
C VAL A 408 3.40 15.16 19.48
N ASP A 409 3.37 14.73 20.74
CA ASP A 409 3.49 15.59 21.92
C ASP A 409 4.36 14.93 23.01
N VAL A 410 4.83 15.69 23.98
CA VAL A 410 5.66 15.20 25.10
C VAL A 410 5.20 15.75 26.44
N ASP A 411 5.42 15.00 27.52
CA ASP A 411 5.22 15.50 28.89
C ASP A 411 6.52 15.95 29.57
N ASP A 412 6.41 16.33 30.84
CA ASP A 412 7.51 16.76 31.71
C ASP A 412 7.96 15.66 32.72
N GLN A 413 7.58 14.39 32.50
CA GLN A 413 8.01 13.28 33.34
C GLN A 413 9.49 12.91 33.08
N TYR A 414 10.08 12.06 33.93
CA TYR A 414 11.41 11.48 33.68
C TYR A 414 11.40 9.95 33.84
N PRO A 415 11.69 9.17 32.77
CA PRO A 415 11.82 9.65 31.39
C PRO A 415 10.52 10.26 30.88
N TYR A 416 10.59 11.33 30.08
CA TYR A 416 9.41 11.97 29.52
C TYR A 416 8.68 10.97 28.62
N ARG A 417 7.37 11.10 28.51
CA ARG A 417 6.58 10.26 27.60
C ARG A 417 6.39 10.99 26.29
N VAL A 418 6.40 10.22 25.22
CA VAL A 418 6.07 10.67 23.86
C VAL A 418 4.69 10.14 23.54
N TYR A 419 3.81 11.03 23.12
CA TYR A 419 2.43 10.74 22.76
C TYR A 419 2.27 10.94 21.26
N GLY A 420 1.42 10.13 20.63
CA GLY A 420 1.06 10.34 19.24
C GLY A 420 -0.22 9.62 18.88
N ASN A 421 -0.90 10.12 17.85
CA ASN A 421 -2.04 9.44 17.26
C ASN A 421 -1.67 8.94 15.86
N ALA A 422 -1.77 7.63 15.65
CA ALA A 422 -1.55 7.03 14.35
C ALA A 422 -2.85 7.00 13.53
N GLN A 423 -2.71 6.96 12.21
CA GLN A 423 -3.84 6.76 11.29
C GLN A 423 -4.65 5.52 11.70
N ASP A 424 -5.99 5.65 11.72
CA ASP A 424 -6.97 4.58 11.94
C ASP A 424 -6.81 3.78 13.25
N LEU A 425 -6.00 4.29 14.19
CA LEU A 425 -5.65 3.66 15.45
C LEU A 425 -5.87 4.61 16.64
N VAL A 426 -5.74 4.05 17.85
CA VAL A 426 -5.84 4.81 19.10
C VAL A 426 -4.60 5.69 19.34
N GLY A 427 -4.67 6.55 20.36
CA GLY A 427 -3.52 7.28 20.85
C GLY A 427 -2.52 6.37 21.57
N PHE A 428 -1.23 6.59 21.32
CA PHE A 428 -0.13 5.86 21.92
C PHE A 428 0.64 6.74 22.88
N SER A 429 1.29 6.10 23.85
CA SER A 429 2.19 6.75 24.78
C SER A 429 3.35 5.80 25.09
N VAL A 430 4.56 6.23 24.76
CA VAL A 430 5.80 5.45 24.94
C VAL A 430 6.81 6.25 25.76
N PRO A 431 7.67 5.61 26.58
CA PRO A 431 8.72 6.33 27.29
C PRO A 431 9.84 6.76 26.33
N SER A 432 10.32 7.99 26.49
CA SER A 432 11.48 8.54 25.76
C SER A 432 12.79 7.80 26.03
N ALA A 433 12.85 7.03 27.12
CA ALA A 433 13.91 6.09 27.42
C ALA A 433 13.27 4.74 27.79
N GLY A 434 13.39 3.77 26.90
CA GLY A 434 12.86 2.42 27.06
C GLY A 434 13.47 1.50 25.99
N LYS A 435 13.65 0.23 26.34
CA LYS A 435 14.04 -0.82 25.39
C LYS A 435 12.85 -1.09 24.48
N THR A 436 13.04 -1.01 23.18
CA THR A 436 12.04 -1.51 22.23
C THR A 436 12.30 -2.99 21.97
N TYR A 437 11.33 -3.71 21.38
CA TYR A 437 11.47 -5.15 21.13
C TYR A 437 12.65 -5.46 20.18
N ASN A 438 13.07 -4.46 19.39
CA ASN A 438 14.14 -4.54 18.40
C ASN A 438 15.38 -3.67 18.75
N GLY A 439 15.56 -3.28 20.03
CA GLY A 439 16.69 -2.47 20.50
C GLY A 439 16.67 -2.16 22.00
#